data_AF-A0A259EL02-F1
#
_entry.id   AF-A0A259EL02-F1
#
_cell.length_a   1.000
_cell.length_b   1.000
_cell.length_c   1.000
_cell.angle_alpha   90.00
_cell.angle_beta   90.00
_cell.angle_gamma   90.00
#
_symmetry.space_group_name_H-M   'P 1'
#
loop_
_entity.id
_entity.type
_entity.pdbx_description
1 polymer ?
#
loop_
_entity_poly.entity_id
_entity_poly.type
_entity_poly.pdbx_seq_one_letter_code
_entity_poly.pdbx_strand_id
1 'polypeptide(L)' 'IGDTSHDLLMASNAGVASLGVTYGAHEPDDLHPHAPLALMNSFVEVHAWLNANA' A
#
# COMPACT_ATOMS: atom_id res chain seq x y z
N ILE A 1 -1.94 -4.97 -1.34
CA ILE A 1 -2.36 -3.60 -1.69
C ILE A 1 -3.50 -3.26 -0.75
N GLY A 2 -3.44 -2.16 -0.01
CA GLY A 2 -4.49 -1.81 0.95
C GLY A 2 -4.46 -0.35 1.35
N ASP A 3 -5.59 0.13 1.86
CA ASP A 3 -5.83 1.53 2.23
C ASP A 3 -5.91 1.74 3.75
N THR A 4 -5.74 0.67 4.53
CA THR A 4 -5.72 0.72 5.99
C THR A 4 -4.42 0.16 6.56
N SER A 5 -4.10 0.55 7.80
CA SER A 5 -3.02 -0.06 8.58
C SER A 5 -3.23 -1.57 8.78
N HIS A 6 -4.48 -2.03 8.83
CA HIS A 6 -4.81 -3.45 8.98
C HIS A 6 -4.36 -4.27 7.77
N ASP A 7 -4.53 -3.76 6.55
CA ASP A 7 -4.09 -4.45 5.34
C ASP A 7 -2.56 -4.59 5.30
N LEU A 8 -1.85 -3.51 5.65
CA LEU A 8 -0.38 -3.51 5.64
C LEU A 8 0.20 -4.37 6.76
N LEU A 9 -0.43 -4.35 7.94
CA LEU A 9 -0.08 -5.24 9.04
C LEU A 9 -0.36 -6.71 8.70
N MET A 10 -1.47 -6.99 8.01
CA MET A 10 -1.79 -8.33 7.52
C MET A 10 -0.73 -8.85 6.55
N ALA A 11 -0.29 -8.01 5.60
CA ALA A 11 0.77 -8.36 4.66
C ALA A 11 2.11 -8.62 5.38
N SER A 12 2.49 -7.74 6.32
CA SER A 12 3.68 -7.91 7.14
C SER A 12 3.66 -9.23 7.93
N ASN A 13 2.53 -9.54 8.58
CA ASN A 13 2.38 -10.78 9.35
C ASN A 13 2.39 -12.04 8.46
N ALA A 14 1.96 -11.91 7.21
CA ALA A 14 2.03 -12.98 6.21
C ALA A 14 3.42 -13.08 5.53
N GLY A 15 4.36 -12.17 5.83
CA GLY A 15 5.68 -12.15 5.22
C GLY A 15 5.67 -11.80 3.73
N VAL A 16 4.68 -11.05 3.26
CA VAL A 16 4.53 -10.63 1.86
C VAL A 16 4.69 -9.12 1.70
N ALA A 17 5.13 -8.70 0.52
CA ALA A 17 5.21 -7.29 0.16
C ALA A 17 3.84 -6.62 0.10
N SER A 18 3.79 -5.32 0.38
CA SER A 18 2.56 -4.52 0.37
C SER A 18 2.73 -3.22 -0.40
N LEU A 19 1.61 -2.68 -0.88
CA LEU A 19 1.48 -1.34 -1.43
C LEU A 19 0.38 -0.64 -0.64
N GLY A 20 0.62 0.59 -0.23
CA GLY A 20 -0.39 1.43 0.43
C GLY A 20 -1.05 2.36 -0.58
N VAL A 21 -2.35 2.59 -0.42
CA VAL A 21 -3.09 3.57 -1.23
C VAL A 21 -3.77 4.58 -0.32
N THR A 22 -3.70 5.85 -0.69
CA THR A 22 -4.09 6.99 0.17
C THR A 22 -5.39 7.66 -0.30
N TYR A 23 -6.03 7.09 -1.33
CA TYR A 23 -7.35 7.50 -1.82
C TYR A 23 -8.50 6.71 -1.15
N GLY A 24 -8.22 6.10 0.00
CA GLY A 24 -9.15 5.27 0.78
C GLY A 24 -9.31 5.76 2.21
N ALA A 25 -9.30 4.84 3.18
CA ALA A 25 -9.68 5.10 4.57
C ALA A 25 -8.62 5.84 5.41
N HIS A 26 -7.32 5.61 5.21
CA HIS A 26 -6.25 6.19 6.02
C HIS A 26 -5.35 7.16 5.23
N GLU A 27 -4.80 8.14 5.94
CA GLU A 27 -3.83 9.10 5.41
C GLU A 27 -2.44 8.46 5.26
N PRO A 28 -1.54 9.03 4.43
CA PRO A 28 -0.19 8.48 4.23
C PRO A 28 0.59 8.22 5.53
N ASP A 29 0.42 9.08 6.54
CA ASP A 29 1.13 8.99 7.82
C ASP A 29 0.70 7.79 8.66
N ASP A 30 -0.51 7.27 8.47
CA ASP A 30 -0.99 6.05 9.13
C ASP A 30 -0.45 4.78 8.43
N LEU A 31 -0.09 4.88 7.15
CA LEU A 31 0.36 3.76 6.32
C LEU A 31 1.89 3.63 6.29
N HIS A 32 2.62 4.75 6.34
CA HIS A 32 4.08 4.79 6.29
C HIS A 32 4.77 3.90 7.35
N PRO A 33 4.31 3.83 8.62
CA PRO A 33 4.93 2.99 9.65
C PRO A 33 4.91 1.49 9.34
N HIS A 34 4.05 1.04 8.44
CA HIS A 34 3.94 -0.36 8.03
C HIS A 34 4.83 -0.74 6.84
N ALA A 35 5.72 0.17 6.43
CA ALA A 35 6.76 -0.04 5.41
C ALA A 35 6.25 -0.67 4.08
N PRO A 36 5.19 -0.13 3.45
CA PRO A 36 4.81 -0.57 2.11
C PRO A 36 5.91 -0.24 1.09
N LEU A 37 6.00 -1.02 0.00
CA LEU A 37 6.95 -0.77 -1.09
C LEU A 37 6.74 0.60 -1.75
N ALA A 38 5.50 1.08 -1.75
CA ALA A 38 5.13 2.41 -2.23
C ALA A 38 3.79 2.84 -1.62
N LEU A 39 3.61 4.16 -1.50
CA LEU A 39 2.32 4.82 -1.22
C LEU A 39 1.84 5.52 -2.49
N MET A 40 0.58 5.32 -2.85
CA MET A 40 0.04 5.82 -4.12
C MET A 40 -1.26 6.58 -3.90
N ASN A 41 -1.39 7.72 -4.57
CA ASN A 41 -2.51 8.65 -4.39
C ASN A 41 -3.62 8.45 -5.43
N SER A 42 -3.45 7.52 -6.36
CA SER A 42 -4.50 7.14 -7.31
C SER A 42 -4.39 5.69 -7.77
N PHE A 43 -5.50 5.13 -8.25
CA PHE A 43 -5.50 3.79 -8.85
C PHE A 43 -4.65 3.74 -10.13
N VAL A 44 -4.49 4.86 -10.83
CA VAL A 44 -3.64 4.94 -12.04
C VAL A 44 -2.17 4.67 -11.68
N GLU A 45 -1.70 5.21 -10.55
CA GLU A 45 -0.35 4.92 -10.04
C GLU A 45 -0.17 3.44 -9.68
N VAL A 46 -1.20 2.81 -9.08
CA VAL A 46 -1.19 1.37 -8.77
C VAL A 46 -1.04 0.54 -10.04
N HIS A 47 -1.84 0.85 -11.05
CA HIS A 47 -1.78 0.17 -12.34
C HIS A 47 -0.41 0.36 -13.02
N ALA A 48 0.15 1.57 -12.98
CA ALA A 48 1.47 1.86 -13.53
C ALA A 48 2.58 1.08 -12.78
N TRP A 49 2.50 1.04 -11.45
CA TRP A 49 3.46 0.30 -10.62
C TRP A 49 3.41 -1.20 -10.91
N LEU A 50 2.23 -1.79 -11.01
CA LEU A 50 2.07 -3.22 -11.31
C LEU A 50 2.67 -3.57 -12.66
N ASN A 51 2.37 -2.82 -13.73
CA ASN A 51 2.94 -3.08 -15.05
C ASN A 51 4.47 -3.01 -15.11
N ALA A 52 5.11 -2.30 -14.17
CA ALA A 52 6.56 -2.15 -14.11
C ALA A 52 7.24 -3.16 -13.18
N ASN A 53 6.52 -3.78 -12.23
CA ASN A 53 7.11 -4.53 -11.12
C ASN A 53 6.49 -5.91 -10.84
N ALA A 54 5.39 -6.28 -11.51
CA ALA A 54 4.65 -7.53 -11.30
C ALA A 54 4.29 -8.21 -12.63
#